data_AF-A0A6Q2Z4V9-F1
#
_entry.id   AF-A0A6Q2Z4V9-F1
#
_cell.length_a   1.000
_cell.length_b   1.000
_cell.length_c   1.000
_cell.angle_alpha   90.00
_cell.angle_beta   90.00
_cell.angle_gamma   90.00
#
_symmetry.space_group_name_H-M   'P 1'
#
loop_
_entity.id
_entity.type
_entity.pdbx_description
1 polymer ?
#
loop_
_entity_poly.entity_id
_entity_poly.type
_entity_poly.pdbx_seq_one_letter_code
_entity_poly.pdbx_strand_id
1 'polypeptide(L)'
;FRGLDQMMAGVLELKKEDILRMVPQPEFIVSKPDIQWKEDEKKIYKEYEKRVKELNEEKEKYRKTLEAEMKKLQASIMEATQGFDETLTKLFERKVKSEMVIYQEELKIANLVYSILIEEEMINRETELSLKLEESKTGEELNKHKQNVEMFRETYDNVVAEDKLLDRGFRKEFFDVPGHVVDQLFKLYKRRPRVQRMRTQADNSTNPFKERPLQGPVAAEGLCQMMKAMEELDTPENMPEGLDPSIWERFCLARRAKVESEQQVKIKALILAEIQAFLQKRSDEDESARLEIISLIDEINGLREEKMRFRLDIMVQILIRQGQVEIENGDFIADYSDSLLIHKCVVEDLNKTIRALGEQKIDSMVECKDFRKGIIQQEWEHKRMRMQMEDLNNTARDIQMLHVSQELQEYLSETDHDNRISKQVSTVEKTITLQEKTHQKNVQKCKKLIKQLSRQAAIKAEKNAALDEQLANMQVTVAERRHIYEAIGNKQSTESDAEERYQEIIQRKKLVDLIRAQAEEVAVLRAKLERMRMKTFPVLDQLKHD
;
A
#
# COMPACT_ATOMS: atom_id res chain seq x y z
N PHE A 1 -64.92 12.41 -65.07
CA PHE A 1 -63.66 13.16 -64.88
C PHE A 1 -62.50 12.69 -65.79
N ARG A 2 -62.73 12.01 -66.93
CA ARG A 2 -61.64 11.69 -67.90
C ARG A 2 -61.14 12.89 -68.70
N GLY A 3 -61.96 13.93 -68.86
CA GLY A 3 -61.57 15.15 -69.56
C GLY A 3 -60.46 15.93 -68.82
N LEU A 4 -60.39 15.85 -67.50
CA LEU A 4 -59.37 16.58 -66.72
C LEU A 4 -57.99 15.92 -66.81
N ASP A 5 -57.91 14.58 -66.80
CA ASP A 5 -56.65 13.87 -67.06
C ASP A 5 -56.13 14.08 -68.48
N GLN A 6 -57.02 14.14 -69.48
CA GLN A 6 -56.63 14.40 -70.87
C GLN A 6 -56.36 15.89 -71.17
N MET A 7 -56.97 16.82 -70.43
CA MET A 7 -56.77 18.26 -70.65
C MET A 7 -55.75 18.90 -69.70
N MET A 8 -55.42 18.28 -68.55
CA MET A 8 -54.56 18.83 -67.49
C MET A 8 -53.56 17.81 -66.89
N ALA A 9 -53.39 16.62 -67.50
CA ALA A 9 -52.44 15.58 -67.09
C ALA A 9 -52.49 15.16 -65.60
N GLY A 10 -53.67 15.23 -64.96
CA GLY A 10 -53.88 14.73 -63.59
C GLY A 10 -53.24 15.57 -62.47
N VAL A 11 -52.75 16.78 -62.76
CA VAL A 11 -52.13 17.67 -61.78
C VAL A 11 -53.03 18.89 -61.59
N LEU A 12 -53.93 18.84 -60.59
CA LEU A 12 -54.82 19.97 -60.28
C LEU A 12 -54.06 21.09 -59.55
N GLU A 13 -52.96 20.76 -58.87
CA GLU A 13 -52.06 21.70 -58.21
C GLU A 13 -50.63 21.46 -58.71
N LEU A 14 -50.05 22.46 -59.39
CA LEU A 14 -48.63 22.45 -59.75
C LEU A 14 -47.82 22.18 -58.48
N LYS A 15 -47.08 21.07 -58.43
CA LYS A 15 -46.13 20.83 -57.34
C LYS A 15 -45.16 22.01 -57.30
N LYS A 16 -44.83 22.52 -56.11
CA LYS A 16 -43.88 23.64 -55.97
C LYS A 16 -42.56 23.37 -56.71
N GLU A 17 -42.15 22.11 -56.80
CA GLU A 17 -40.99 21.65 -57.57
C GLU A 17 -41.12 21.89 -59.09
N ASP A 18 -42.34 21.84 -59.65
CA ASP A 18 -42.59 22.09 -61.08
C ASP A 18 -42.64 23.58 -61.42
N ILE A 19 -43.06 24.43 -60.47
CA ILE A 19 -43.03 25.91 -60.59
C ILE A 19 -41.57 26.42 -60.59
N LEU A 20 -40.67 25.71 -59.92
CA LEU A 20 -39.25 26.05 -59.84
C LEU A 20 -38.41 25.58 -61.06
N ARG A 21 -39.05 25.08 -62.14
CA ARG A 21 -38.33 24.68 -63.36
C ARG A 21 -37.71 25.88 -64.09
N MET A 22 -36.58 25.65 -64.76
CA MET A 22 -35.75 26.71 -65.36
C MET A 22 -36.53 27.58 -66.35
N VAL A 23 -36.39 28.91 -66.26
CA VAL A 23 -36.90 29.84 -67.29
C VAL A 23 -36.09 29.60 -68.58
N PRO A 24 -36.72 29.25 -69.71
CA PRO A 24 -36.03 29.00 -70.97
C PRO A 24 -35.23 30.24 -71.42
N GLN A 25 -33.96 30.07 -71.79
CA GLN A 25 -33.13 31.17 -72.28
C GLN A 25 -33.64 31.66 -73.65
N PRO A 26 -33.83 32.97 -73.85
CA PRO A 26 -34.08 33.53 -75.17
C PRO A 26 -33.00 33.18 -76.20
N GLU A 27 -33.39 32.71 -77.38
CA GLU A 27 -32.51 32.16 -78.43
C GLU A 27 -31.41 33.14 -78.92
N PHE A 28 -31.65 34.46 -78.80
CA PHE A 28 -30.69 35.47 -79.22
C PHE A 28 -29.46 35.60 -78.29
N ILE A 29 -29.55 35.13 -77.04
CA ILE A 29 -28.44 35.12 -76.06
C ILE A 29 -27.36 34.11 -76.47
N VAL A 30 -27.77 33.00 -77.10
CA VAL A 30 -26.86 31.93 -77.54
C VAL A 30 -26.27 32.23 -78.92
N SER A 31 -26.95 33.05 -79.74
CA SER A 31 -26.64 33.24 -81.15
C SER A 31 -25.96 34.56 -81.51
N LYS A 32 -25.99 35.61 -80.67
CA LYS A 32 -25.42 36.93 -80.99
C LYS A 32 -24.70 37.60 -79.80
N PRO A 33 -23.52 38.24 -79.99
CA PRO A 33 -22.82 38.97 -78.93
C PRO A 33 -23.57 40.23 -78.44
N ASP A 34 -23.44 40.57 -77.16
CA ASP A 34 -24.16 41.64 -76.41
C ASP A 34 -24.18 43.03 -77.09
N ILE A 35 -23.18 43.32 -77.91
CA ILE A 35 -22.99 44.60 -78.59
C ILE A 35 -23.99 44.77 -79.75
N GLN A 36 -24.53 43.68 -80.29
CA GLN A 36 -25.41 43.66 -81.47
C GLN A 36 -26.92 43.62 -81.12
N TRP A 37 -27.27 43.66 -79.85
CA TRP A 37 -28.68 43.57 -79.42
C TRP A 37 -29.44 44.86 -79.71
N LYS A 38 -30.59 44.72 -80.38
CA LYS A 38 -31.54 45.83 -80.58
C LYS A 38 -32.17 46.24 -79.25
N GLU A 39 -32.69 47.46 -79.18
CA GLU A 39 -33.23 48.04 -77.94
C GLU A 39 -34.41 47.23 -77.36
N ASP A 40 -35.19 46.56 -78.22
CA ASP A 40 -36.25 45.64 -77.82
C ASP A 40 -35.73 44.27 -77.34
N GLU A 41 -34.65 43.75 -77.93
CA GLU A 41 -33.96 42.52 -77.47
C GLU A 41 -33.32 42.74 -76.08
N LYS A 42 -32.79 43.94 -75.83
CA LYS A 42 -32.29 44.36 -74.50
C LYS A 42 -33.41 44.43 -73.44
N LYS A 43 -34.64 44.81 -73.82
CA LYS A 43 -35.80 44.79 -72.91
C LYS A 43 -36.23 43.35 -72.58
N ILE A 44 -36.30 42.47 -73.57
CA ILE A 44 -36.64 41.05 -73.40
C ILE A 44 -35.60 40.34 -72.51
N TYR A 45 -34.31 40.67 -72.68
CA TYR A 45 -33.25 40.15 -71.81
C TYR A 45 -33.38 40.64 -70.37
N LYS A 46 -33.66 41.93 -70.13
CA LYS A 46 -33.90 42.47 -68.77
C LYS A 46 -35.11 41.80 -68.09
N GLU A 47 -36.16 41.52 -68.85
CA GLU A 47 -37.34 40.82 -68.34
C GLU A 47 -37.09 39.33 -68.08
N TYR A 48 -36.24 38.69 -68.89
CA TYR A 48 -35.74 37.33 -68.65
C TYR A 48 -34.87 37.28 -67.38
N GLU A 49 -33.91 38.19 -67.22
CA GLU A 49 -33.08 38.28 -66.01
C GLU A 49 -33.92 38.53 -64.75
N LYS A 50 -34.95 39.38 -64.85
CA LYS A 50 -35.87 39.64 -63.75
C LYS A 50 -36.62 38.36 -63.36
N ARG A 51 -37.16 37.62 -64.34
CA ARG A 51 -37.84 36.33 -64.11
C ARG A 51 -36.92 35.24 -63.56
N VAL A 52 -35.66 35.19 -63.99
CA VAL A 52 -34.65 34.27 -63.44
C VAL A 52 -34.28 34.64 -62.00
N LYS A 53 -34.16 35.93 -61.68
CA LYS A 53 -33.93 36.41 -60.31
C LYS A 53 -35.11 36.07 -59.39
N GLU A 54 -36.34 36.37 -59.82
CA GLU A 54 -37.56 36.03 -59.08
C GLU A 54 -37.68 34.51 -58.86
N LEU A 55 -37.42 33.68 -59.88
CA LEU A 55 -37.40 32.22 -59.76
C LEU A 55 -36.33 31.74 -58.77
N ASN A 56 -35.13 32.31 -58.82
CA ASN A 56 -34.05 31.96 -57.88
C ASN A 56 -34.38 32.38 -56.44
N GLU A 57 -35.02 33.53 -56.24
CA GLU A 57 -35.52 33.94 -54.92
C GLU A 57 -36.61 32.99 -54.41
N GLU A 58 -37.50 32.49 -55.27
CA GLU A 58 -38.50 31.48 -54.91
C GLU A 58 -37.86 30.12 -54.59
N LYS A 59 -36.85 29.69 -55.36
CA LYS A 59 -36.06 28.48 -55.05
C LYS A 59 -35.40 28.58 -53.69
N GLU A 60 -34.79 29.71 -53.39
CA GLU A 60 -34.10 29.94 -52.13
C GLU A 60 -35.07 30.02 -50.95
N LYS A 61 -36.25 30.65 -51.14
CA LYS A 61 -37.34 30.61 -50.16
C LYS A 61 -37.82 29.18 -49.91
N TYR A 62 -38.01 28.39 -50.96
CA TYR A 62 -38.43 26.99 -50.85
C TYR A 62 -37.39 26.11 -50.16
N ARG A 63 -36.09 26.26 -50.52
CA ARG A 63 -34.97 25.61 -49.84
C ARG A 63 -34.97 25.93 -48.35
N LYS A 64 -35.10 27.21 -47.98
CA LYS A 64 -35.14 27.63 -46.57
C LYS A 64 -36.31 27.02 -45.80
N THR A 65 -37.48 26.90 -46.43
CA THR A 65 -38.63 26.21 -45.83
C THR A 65 -38.34 24.73 -45.60
N LEU A 66 -37.78 24.03 -46.59
CA LEU A 66 -37.39 22.62 -46.45
C LEU A 66 -36.29 22.41 -45.40
N GLU A 67 -35.30 23.29 -45.33
CA GLU A 67 -34.27 23.26 -44.29
C GLU A 67 -34.85 23.48 -42.89
N ALA A 68 -35.83 24.38 -42.76
CA ALA A 68 -36.53 24.61 -41.50
C ALA A 68 -37.37 23.40 -41.09
N GLU A 69 -38.08 22.77 -42.03
CA GLU A 69 -38.85 21.54 -41.80
C GLU A 69 -37.92 20.37 -41.42
N MET A 70 -36.81 20.21 -42.13
CA MET A 70 -35.80 19.21 -41.81
C MET A 70 -35.23 19.40 -40.40
N LYS A 71 -34.84 20.63 -40.04
CA LYS A 71 -34.36 20.95 -38.67
C LYS A 71 -35.43 20.68 -37.61
N LYS A 72 -36.69 21.01 -37.90
CA LYS A 72 -37.82 20.75 -36.99
C LYS A 72 -38.04 19.25 -36.79
N LEU A 73 -37.99 18.46 -37.86
CA LEU A 73 -38.08 17.00 -37.79
C LEU A 73 -36.90 16.39 -37.04
N GLN A 74 -35.67 16.85 -37.30
CA GLN A 74 -34.48 16.41 -36.56
C GLN A 74 -34.60 16.70 -35.06
N ALA A 75 -35.05 17.90 -34.68
CA ALA A 75 -35.28 18.26 -33.29
C ALA A 75 -36.36 17.37 -32.64
N SER A 76 -37.47 17.11 -33.35
CA SER A 76 -38.54 16.23 -32.87
C SER A 76 -38.08 14.79 -32.71
N ILE A 77 -37.25 14.26 -33.61
CA ILE A 77 -36.67 12.90 -33.49
C ILE A 77 -35.73 12.82 -32.29
N MET A 78 -34.88 13.84 -32.10
CA MET A 78 -33.97 13.90 -30.96
C MET A 78 -34.72 13.92 -29.63
N GLU A 79 -35.75 14.75 -29.51
CA GLU A 79 -36.61 14.82 -28.32
C GLU A 79 -37.35 13.50 -28.07
N ALA A 80 -37.90 12.87 -29.12
CA ALA A 80 -38.55 11.57 -29.00
C ALA A 80 -37.58 10.45 -28.58
N THR A 81 -36.35 10.46 -29.11
CA THR A 81 -35.31 9.49 -28.75
C THR A 81 -34.87 9.67 -27.31
N GLN A 82 -34.61 10.91 -26.89
CA GLN A 82 -34.27 11.20 -25.50
C GLN A 82 -35.41 10.81 -24.54
N GLY A 83 -36.66 11.12 -24.87
CA GLY A 83 -37.83 10.71 -24.09
C GLY A 83 -37.94 9.18 -23.98
N PHE A 84 -37.68 8.46 -25.07
CA PHE A 84 -37.63 7.00 -25.04
C PHE A 84 -36.50 6.48 -24.14
N ASP A 85 -35.27 6.98 -24.28
CA ASP A 85 -34.12 6.55 -23.48
C ASP A 85 -34.33 6.82 -21.99
N GLU A 86 -34.93 7.96 -21.63
CA GLU A 86 -35.30 8.27 -20.24
C GLU A 86 -36.35 7.29 -19.70
N THR A 87 -37.37 6.93 -20.50
CA THR A 87 -38.36 5.93 -20.08
C THR A 87 -37.75 4.53 -19.96
N LEU A 88 -36.86 4.15 -20.86
CA LEU A 88 -36.15 2.88 -20.84
C LEU A 88 -35.25 2.78 -19.60
N THR A 89 -34.52 3.86 -19.28
CA THR A 89 -33.68 3.94 -18.09
C THR A 89 -34.51 3.79 -16.81
N LYS A 90 -35.64 4.49 -16.71
CA LYS A 90 -36.57 4.36 -15.57
C LYS A 90 -37.14 2.94 -15.44
N LEU A 91 -37.48 2.31 -16.57
CA LEU A 91 -37.94 0.92 -16.60
C LEU A 91 -36.84 -0.06 -16.16
N PHE A 92 -35.62 0.15 -16.63
CA PHE A 92 -34.46 -0.66 -16.25
C PHE A 92 -34.15 -0.54 -14.75
N GLU A 93 -34.13 0.67 -14.20
CA GLU A 93 -33.97 0.88 -12.76
C GLU A 93 -35.07 0.19 -11.95
N ARG A 94 -36.32 0.26 -12.43
CA ARG A 94 -37.45 -0.42 -11.79
C ARG A 94 -37.27 -1.94 -11.85
N LYS A 95 -36.85 -2.49 -12.99
CA LYS A 95 -36.56 -3.91 -13.15
C LYS A 95 -35.50 -4.37 -12.16
N VAL A 96 -34.35 -3.69 -12.11
CA VAL A 96 -33.24 -4.03 -11.19
C VAL A 96 -33.69 -3.98 -9.74
N LYS A 97 -34.44 -2.94 -9.34
CA LYS A 97 -34.98 -2.83 -7.97
C LYS A 97 -35.96 -3.96 -7.66
N SER A 98 -36.83 -4.33 -8.60
CA SER A 98 -37.77 -5.43 -8.42
C SER A 98 -37.05 -6.77 -8.31
N GLU A 99 -36.09 -7.06 -9.18
CA GLU A 99 -35.27 -8.28 -9.12
C GLU A 99 -34.47 -8.36 -7.81
N MET A 100 -33.88 -7.25 -7.36
CA MET A 100 -33.18 -7.18 -6.08
C MET A 100 -34.08 -7.57 -4.89
N VAL A 101 -35.31 -7.05 -4.85
CA VAL A 101 -36.27 -7.39 -3.78
C VAL A 101 -36.72 -8.84 -3.89
N ILE A 102 -36.95 -9.36 -5.11
CA ILE A 102 -37.30 -10.77 -5.31
C ILE A 102 -36.19 -11.67 -4.78
N TYR A 103 -34.94 -11.45 -5.19
CA TYR A 103 -33.80 -12.26 -4.72
C TYR A 103 -33.58 -12.13 -3.22
N GLN A 104 -33.83 -10.95 -2.63
CA GLN A 104 -33.78 -10.76 -1.19
C GLN A 104 -34.81 -11.64 -0.47
N GLU A 105 -36.07 -11.65 -0.92
CA GLU A 105 -37.11 -12.47 -0.31
C GLU A 105 -36.90 -13.97 -0.59
N GLU A 106 -36.42 -14.35 -1.78
CA GLU A 106 -36.06 -15.74 -2.09
C GLU A 106 -34.93 -16.26 -1.19
N LEU A 107 -33.90 -15.45 -0.96
CA LEU A 107 -32.82 -15.79 -0.04
C LEU A 107 -33.35 -15.94 1.39
N LYS A 108 -34.22 -15.04 1.84
CA LYS A 108 -34.87 -15.11 3.14
C LYS A 108 -35.71 -16.38 3.29
N ILE A 109 -36.48 -16.75 2.27
CA ILE A 109 -37.26 -17.98 2.26
C ILE A 109 -36.33 -19.20 2.35
N ALA A 110 -35.28 -19.27 1.53
CA ALA A 110 -34.32 -20.37 1.55
C ALA A 110 -33.67 -20.54 2.92
N ASN A 111 -33.27 -19.42 3.53
CA ASN A 111 -32.69 -19.36 4.85
C ASN A 111 -33.68 -19.82 5.95
N LEU A 112 -34.94 -19.38 5.90
CA LEU A 112 -35.97 -19.82 6.84
C LEU A 112 -36.26 -21.32 6.70
N VAL A 113 -36.32 -21.83 5.48
CA VAL A 113 -36.48 -23.27 5.22
C VAL A 113 -35.31 -24.04 5.82
N TYR A 114 -34.07 -23.56 5.62
CA TYR A 114 -32.89 -24.16 6.23
C TYR A 114 -32.95 -24.15 7.77
N SER A 115 -33.38 -23.04 8.37
CA SER A 115 -33.56 -22.96 9.82
C SER A 115 -34.65 -23.92 10.35
N ILE A 116 -35.75 -24.09 9.62
CA ILE A 116 -36.81 -25.05 9.97
C ILE A 116 -36.27 -26.48 9.91
N LEU A 117 -35.49 -26.83 8.88
CA LEU A 117 -34.90 -28.16 8.75
C LEU A 117 -33.97 -28.49 9.93
N ILE A 118 -33.14 -27.53 10.36
CA ILE A 118 -32.29 -27.69 11.54
C ILE A 118 -33.14 -27.90 12.80
N GLU A 119 -34.20 -27.10 12.98
CA GLU A 119 -35.08 -27.23 14.13
C GLU A 119 -35.81 -28.58 14.14
N GLU A 120 -36.27 -29.07 12.98
CA GLU A 120 -36.87 -30.40 12.83
C GLU A 120 -35.86 -31.51 13.17
N GLU A 121 -34.60 -31.41 12.73
CA GLU A 121 -33.55 -32.36 13.10
C GLU A 121 -33.32 -32.39 14.61
N MET A 122 -33.23 -31.22 15.25
CA MET A 122 -33.10 -31.10 16.70
C MET A 122 -34.31 -31.69 17.45
N ILE A 123 -35.54 -31.47 16.95
CA ILE A 123 -36.76 -32.05 17.52
C ILE A 123 -36.75 -33.58 17.36
N ASN A 124 -36.41 -34.09 16.19
CA ASN A 124 -36.33 -35.54 15.93
C ASN A 124 -35.29 -36.18 16.84
N ARG A 125 -34.15 -35.52 17.07
CA ARG A 125 -33.14 -36.00 17.99
C ARG A 125 -33.64 -36.01 19.44
N GLU A 126 -34.37 -34.98 19.86
CA GLU A 126 -34.96 -34.89 21.19
C GLU A 126 -35.97 -36.02 21.42
N THR A 127 -36.82 -36.32 20.43
CA THR A 127 -37.82 -37.40 20.53
C THR A 127 -37.17 -38.78 20.54
N GLU A 128 -36.14 -39.02 19.73
CA GLU A 128 -35.36 -40.27 19.75
C GLU A 128 -34.74 -40.54 21.12
N LEU A 129 -34.08 -39.52 21.71
CA LEU A 129 -33.47 -39.65 23.04
C LEU A 129 -34.52 -39.82 24.13
N SER A 130 -35.64 -39.11 24.02
CA SER A 130 -36.76 -39.24 24.97
C SER A 130 -37.37 -40.65 24.94
N LEU A 131 -37.51 -41.26 23.75
CA LEU A 131 -37.99 -42.63 23.61
C LEU A 131 -37.04 -43.63 24.27
N LYS A 132 -35.73 -43.52 24.01
CA LYS A 132 -34.70 -44.37 24.65
C LYS A 132 -34.71 -44.25 26.18
N LEU A 133 -34.94 -43.04 26.67
CA LEU A 133 -35.06 -42.77 28.10
C LEU A 133 -36.31 -43.44 28.71
N GLU A 134 -37.43 -43.48 27.98
CA GLU A 134 -38.65 -44.18 28.42
C GLU A 134 -38.45 -45.70 28.45
N GLU A 135 -37.81 -46.28 27.43
CA GLU A 135 -37.50 -47.72 27.37
C GLU A 135 -36.61 -48.18 28.54
N SER A 136 -35.67 -47.32 28.95
CA SER A 136 -34.71 -47.63 30.02
C SER A 136 -35.30 -47.59 31.44
N LYS A 137 -36.49 -46.99 31.64
CA LYS A 137 -37.08 -46.73 32.98
C LYS A 137 -37.81 -47.92 33.64
N THR A 138 -37.68 -49.14 33.15
CA THR A 138 -38.49 -50.31 33.56
C THR A 138 -38.00 -51.06 34.82
N GLY A 139 -37.47 -50.34 35.83
CA GLY A 139 -36.70 -50.90 36.95
C GLY A 139 -37.43 -51.18 38.28
N GLU A 140 -38.67 -51.67 38.30
CA GLU A 140 -39.37 -51.97 39.58
C GLU A 140 -39.05 -53.37 40.18
N GLU A 141 -38.45 -54.28 39.39
CA GLU A 141 -38.29 -55.68 39.79
C GLU A 141 -37.14 -55.92 40.77
N LEU A 142 -36.10 -55.08 40.79
CA LEU A 142 -34.92 -55.26 41.64
C LEU A 142 -35.25 -55.20 43.13
N ASN A 143 -36.16 -54.29 43.53
CA ASN A 143 -36.54 -54.14 44.94
C ASN A 143 -37.27 -55.39 45.48
N LYS A 144 -38.08 -56.05 44.66
CA LYS A 144 -38.73 -57.32 45.02
C LYS A 144 -37.69 -58.43 45.21
N HIS A 145 -36.68 -58.49 44.35
CA HIS A 145 -35.58 -59.44 44.48
C HIS A 145 -34.77 -59.20 45.76
N LYS A 146 -34.45 -57.94 46.09
CA LYS A 146 -33.77 -57.58 47.36
C LYS A 146 -34.54 -58.08 48.59
N GLN A 147 -35.86 -57.85 48.62
CA GLN A 147 -36.72 -58.32 49.72
C GLN A 147 -36.74 -59.86 49.81
N ASN A 148 -36.81 -60.56 48.68
CA ASN A 148 -36.77 -62.02 48.65
C ASN A 148 -35.44 -62.56 49.21
N VAL A 149 -34.30 -61.97 48.85
CA VAL A 149 -32.99 -62.37 49.38
C VAL A 149 -32.93 -62.20 50.90
N GLU A 150 -33.47 -61.10 51.43
CA GLU A 150 -33.49 -60.83 52.87
C GLU A 150 -34.36 -61.86 53.62
N MET A 151 -35.56 -62.17 53.10
CA MET A 151 -36.40 -63.24 53.66
C MET A 151 -35.68 -64.60 53.65
N PHE A 152 -34.99 -64.95 52.56
CA PHE A 152 -34.22 -66.20 52.50
C PHE A 152 -33.05 -66.20 53.49
N ARG A 153 -32.38 -65.06 53.70
CA ARG A 153 -31.33 -64.91 54.71
C ARG A 153 -31.87 -65.16 56.12
N GLU A 154 -33.02 -64.59 56.47
CA GLU A 154 -33.67 -64.86 57.77
C GLU A 154 -33.97 -66.35 57.96
N THR A 155 -34.47 -67.03 56.92
CA THR A 155 -34.72 -68.49 57.01
C THR A 155 -33.44 -69.33 57.14
N TYR A 156 -32.32 -68.84 56.60
CA TYR A 156 -31.01 -69.47 56.76
C TYR A 156 -30.48 -69.27 58.18
N ASP A 157 -30.55 -68.03 58.69
CA ASP A 157 -30.09 -67.69 60.05
C ASP A 157 -30.88 -68.45 61.13
N ASN A 158 -32.19 -68.63 60.93
CA ASN A 158 -33.02 -69.47 61.79
C ASN A 158 -32.53 -70.93 61.83
N VAL A 159 -32.25 -71.53 60.68
CA VAL A 159 -31.74 -72.92 60.62
C VAL A 159 -30.33 -73.04 61.22
N VAL A 160 -29.48 -72.02 61.03
CA VAL A 160 -28.17 -71.94 61.69
C VAL A 160 -28.31 -71.83 63.21
N ALA A 161 -29.29 -71.07 63.69
CA ALA A 161 -29.58 -70.94 65.11
C ALA A 161 -30.09 -72.26 65.72
N GLU A 162 -31.02 -72.94 65.04
CA GLU A 162 -31.52 -74.28 65.41
C GLU A 162 -30.39 -75.31 65.48
N ASP A 163 -29.51 -75.34 64.47
CA ASP A 163 -28.34 -76.23 64.44
C ASP A 163 -27.40 -75.99 65.64
N LYS A 164 -27.15 -74.71 65.98
CA LYS A 164 -26.37 -74.33 67.17
C LYS A 164 -27.07 -74.70 68.48
N LEU A 165 -28.41 -74.71 68.52
CA LEU A 165 -29.17 -75.15 69.69
C LEU A 165 -29.03 -76.65 69.92
N LEU A 166 -29.03 -77.48 68.86
CA LEU A 166 -28.76 -78.92 68.99
C LEU A 166 -27.39 -79.20 69.64
N ASP A 167 -26.38 -78.42 69.27
CA ASP A 167 -25.04 -78.52 69.88
C ASP A 167 -25.02 -78.13 71.37
N ARG A 168 -25.75 -77.07 71.75
CA ARG A 168 -25.85 -76.60 73.14
C ARG A 168 -26.77 -77.50 73.97
N GLY A 169 -27.77 -78.11 73.34
CA GLY A 169 -28.79 -78.98 73.92
C GLY A 169 -28.29 -80.40 74.19
N PHE A 170 -27.29 -80.88 73.45
CA PHE A 170 -26.77 -82.24 73.57
C PHE A 170 -26.50 -82.68 75.02
N ARG A 171 -25.80 -81.86 75.82
CA ARG A 171 -25.50 -82.20 77.22
C ARG A 171 -26.76 -82.26 78.11
N LYS A 172 -27.83 -81.54 77.75
CA LYS A 172 -29.11 -81.55 78.48
C LYS A 172 -29.94 -82.79 78.14
N GLU A 173 -29.81 -83.33 76.93
CA GLU A 173 -30.54 -84.54 76.48
C GLU A 173 -30.02 -85.84 77.12
N PHE A 174 -28.79 -85.85 77.64
CA PHE A 174 -28.16 -87.01 78.28
C PHE A 174 -27.84 -86.75 79.77
N PHE A 175 -28.71 -86.01 80.47
CA PHE A 175 -28.53 -85.69 81.89
C PHE A 175 -28.54 -86.91 82.82
N ASP A 176 -29.15 -88.00 82.36
CA ASP A 176 -29.28 -89.31 83.00
C ASP A 176 -28.01 -90.18 82.87
N VAL A 177 -27.01 -89.73 82.10
CA VAL A 177 -25.77 -90.45 81.83
C VAL A 177 -24.60 -89.84 82.63
N PRO A 178 -23.66 -90.64 83.18
CA PRO A 178 -22.47 -90.11 83.87
C PRO A 178 -21.64 -89.17 82.99
N GLY A 179 -21.19 -88.04 83.56
CA GLY A 179 -20.56 -86.95 82.78
C GLY A 179 -19.36 -87.33 81.92
N HIS A 180 -18.52 -88.28 82.36
CA HIS A 180 -17.38 -88.77 81.59
C HIS A 180 -17.80 -89.54 80.32
N VAL A 181 -18.91 -90.27 80.39
CA VAL A 181 -19.50 -90.98 79.24
C VAL A 181 -20.17 -89.98 78.30
N VAL A 182 -20.83 -88.94 78.83
CA VAL A 182 -21.39 -87.84 78.02
C VAL A 182 -20.30 -87.10 77.23
N ASP A 183 -19.13 -86.87 77.82
CA ASP A 183 -17.99 -86.26 77.12
C ASP A 183 -17.43 -87.17 76.01
N GLN A 184 -17.40 -88.49 76.23
CA GLN A 184 -17.02 -89.46 75.21
C GLN A 184 -18.03 -89.52 74.06
N LEU A 185 -19.33 -89.54 74.38
CA LEU A 185 -20.42 -89.47 73.41
C LEU A 185 -20.39 -88.14 72.63
N PHE A 186 -20.10 -87.01 73.27
CA PHE A 186 -20.00 -85.72 72.59
C PHE A 186 -18.85 -85.67 71.57
N LYS A 187 -17.71 -86.33 71.86
CA LYS A 187 -16.63 -86.49 70.86
C LYS A 187 -17.10 -87.31 69.65
N LEU A 188 -17.87 -88.37 69.87
CA LEU A 188 -18.48 -89.17 68.80
C LEU A 188 -19.59 -88.41 68.05
N TYR A 189 -20.32 -87.54 68.74
CA TYR A 189 -21.35 -86.66 68.20
C TYR A 189 -20.78 -85.62 67.24
N LYS A 190 -19.55 -85.16 67.46
CA LYS A 190 -18.81 -84.25 66.57
C LYS A 190 -18.06 -84.94 65.43
N ARG A 191 -17.92 -86.27 65.49
CA ARG A 191 -17.25 -87.04 64.43
C ARG A 191 -18.16 -87.11 63.20
N ARG A 192 -17.59 -86.85 62.02
CA ARG A 192 -18.29 -86.93 60.72
C ARG A 192 -17.61 -87.95 59.80
N PRO A 193 -18.36 -88.72 58.99
CA PRO A 193 -17.79 -89.55 57.94
C PRO A 193 -17.02 -88.71 56.92
N ARG A 194 -15.88 -89.22 56.45
CA ARG A 194 -15.15 -88.62 55.32
C ARG A 194 -15.74 -89.14 54.01
N VAL A 195 -16.83 -88.55 53.55
CA VAL A 195 -17.37 -88.86 52.22
C VAL A 195 -16.45 -88.21 51.18
N GLN A 196 -15.86 -88.99 50.28
CA GLN A 196 -15.03 -88.47 49.18
C GLN A 196 -15.91 -87.59 48.28
N ARG A 197 -15.51 -86.33 48.09
CA ARG A 197 -16.15 -85.44 47.11
C ARG A 197 -16.00 -86.05 45.72
N MET A 198 -17.09 -86.53 45.12
CA MET A 198 -17.09 -86.75 43.67
C MET A 198 -16.83 -85.41 42.99
N ARG A 199 -15.81 -85.39 42.13
CA ARG A 199 -15.37 -84.26 41.32
C ARG A 199 -16.48 -83.97 40.32
N THR A 200 -17.30 -82.95 40.57
CA THR A 200 -18.23 -82.43 39.57
C THR A 200 -17.41 -81.88 38.40
N GLN A 201 -17.41 -82.60 37.29
CA GLN A 201 -17.01 -82.05 36.00
C GLN A 201 -17.94 -80.86 35.73
N ALA A 202 -17.34 -79.68 35.56
CA ALA A 202 -18.05 -78.51 35.10
C ALA A 202 -18.40 -78.73 33.62
N ASP A 203 -19.65 -79.08 33.34
CA ASP A 203 -20.20 -78.95 32.00
C ASP A 203 -20.31 -77.47 31.66
N ASN A 204 -19.34 -77.00 30.88
CA ASN A 204 -19.35 -75.72 30.19
C ASN A 204 -20.44 -75.76 29.10
N SER A 205 -21.68 -75.46 29.45
CA SER A 205 -22.70 -75.07 28.48
C SER A 205 -23.10 -73.61 28.70
N THR A 206 -22.56 -72.74 27.84
CA THR A 206 -22.72 -71.29 27.78
C THR A 206 -24.13 -70.90 27.30
N ASN A 207 -25.18 -71.17 28.09
CA ASN A 207 -26.53 -70.75 27.72
C ASN A 207 -27.27 -70.11 28.93
N PRO A 208 -27.49 -68.78 28.93
CA PRO A 208 -27.97 -68.03 30.10
C PRO A 208 -29.49 -68.09 30.33
N PHE A 209 -30.26 -68.74 29.45
CA PHE A 209 -31.74 -68.82 29.52
C PHE A 209 -32.29 -70.23 29.76
N LYS A 210 -31.43 -71.23 29.93
CA LYS A 210 -31.90 -72.58 30.27
C LYS A 210 -32.06 -72.64 31.79
N GLU A 211 -33.30 -72.65 32.28
CA GLU A 211 -33.60 -72.96 33.68
C GLU A 211 -32.82 -74.22 34.07
N ARG A 212 -31.77 -74.05 34.86
CA ARG A 212 -31.11 -75.17 35.51
C ARG A 212 -32.18 -75.83 36.36
N PRO A 213 -32.46 -77.13 36.19
CA PRO A 213 -33.18 -77.84 37.24
C PRO A 213 -32.38 -77.61 38.51
N LEU A 214 -33.05 -77.13 39.56
CA LEU A 214 -32.52 -77.02 40.91
C LEU A 214 -31.61 -78.21 41.17
N GLN A 215 -30.44 -77.98 41.79
CA GLN A 215 -29.46 -79.00 42.20
C GLN A 215 -30.00 -80.05 43.21
N GLY A 216 -31.32 -80.28 43.23
CA GLY A 216 -32.02 -81.27 44.03
C GLY A 216 -31.50 -82.70 43.87
N PRO A 217 -31.17 -83.21 42.67
CA PRO A 217 -30.72 -84.61 42.53
C PRO A 217 -29.35 -84.86 43.19
N VAL A 218 -28.39 -83.96 42.97
CA VAL A 218 -27.00 -84.14 43.45
C VAL A 218 -26.87 -83.85 44.96
N ALA A 219 -27.62 -82.86 45.47
CA ALA A 219 -27.64 -82.56 46.90
C ALA A 219 -28.36 -83.65 47.72
N ALA A 220 -29.44 -84.23 47.17
CA ALA A 220 -30.14 -85.36 47.78
C ALA A 220 -29.29 -86.64 47.75
N GLU A 221 -28.59 -86.90 46.65
CA GLU A 221 -27.70 -88.06 46.53
C GLU A 221 -26.49 -87.96 47.49
N GLY A 222 -25.93 -86.76 47.66
CA GLY A 222 -24.89 -86.48 48.66
C GLY A 222 -25.37 -86.64 50.11
N LEU A 223 -26.61 -86.23 50.43
CA LEU A 223 -27.23 -86.47 51.74
C LEU A 223 -27.47 -87.96 51.98
N CYS A 224 -28.01 -88.70 51.01
CA CYS A 224 -28.20 -90.14 51.10
C CYS A 224 -26.88 -90.90 51.33
N GLN A 225 -25.80 -90.52 50.65
CA GLN A 225 -24.47 -91.11 50.86
C GLN A 225 -23.90 -90.77 52.26
N MET A 226 -24.10 -89.55 52.74
CA MET A 226 -23.72 -89.14 54.10
C MET A 226 -24.50 -89.93 55.17
N MET A 227 -25.81 -90.11 54.99
CA MET A 227 -26.65 -90.86 55.92
C MET A 227 -26.27 -92.35 55.97
N LYS A 228 -25.98 -92.98 54.83
CA LYS A 228 -25.47 -94.36 54.79
C LYS A 228 -24.12 -94.51 55.52
N ALA A 229 -23.20 -93.56 55.33
CA ALA A 229 -21.93 -93.57 56.05
C ALA A 229 -22.10 -93.29 57.55
N MET A 230 -23.18 -92.62 57.96
CA MET A 230 -23.54 -92.46 59.37
C MET A 230 -24.09 -93.75 59.98
N GLU A 231 -24.91 -94.50 59.23
CA GLU A 231 -25.42 -95.81 59.66
C GLU A 231 -24.28 -96.80 59.96
N GLU A 232 -23.21 -96.80 59.15
CA GLU A 232 -22.00 -97.60 59.40
C GLU A 232 -21.30 -97.21 60.71
N LEU A 233 -21.27 -95.91 61.07
CA LEU A 233 -20.70 -95.42 62.33
C LEU A 233 -21.62 -95.63 63.54
N ASP A 234 -22.92 -95.82 63.33
CA ASP A 234 -23.94 -96.10 64.37
C ASP A 234 -24.00 -97.59 64.75
N THR A 235 -23.25 -98.46 64.06
CA THR A 235 -23.19 -99.90 64.34
C THR A 235 -22.83 -100.18 65.81
N PRO A 236 -23.41 -101.22 66.43
CA PRO A 236 -23.21 -101.53 67.85
C PRO A 236 -21.75 -101.86 68.20
N GLU A 237 -20.92 -102.18 67.21
CA GLU A 237 -19.47 -102.38 67.32
C GLU A 237 -18.72 -101.10 67.73
N ASN A 238 -19.29 -99.92 67.45
CA ASN A 238 -18.70 -98.62 67.78
C ASN A 238 -19.20 -98.03 69.12
N MET A 239 -20.02 -98.79 69.87
CA MET A 239 -20.58 -98.37 71.14
C MET A 239 -19.52 -98.44 72.26
N PRO A 240 -19.41 -97.43 73.16
CA PRO A 240 -18.52 -97.48 74.32
C PRO A 240 -18.83 -98.67 75.25
N GLU A 241 -17.79 -99.33 75.76
CA GLU A 241 -17.92 -100.46 76.69
C GLU A 241 -18.70 -100.06 77.96
N GLY A 242 -19.80 -100.76 78.25
CA GLY A 242 -20.63 -100.53 79.43
C GLY A 242 -21.81 -99.56 79.26
N LEU A 243 -22.07 -99.06 78.04
CA LEU A 243 -23.26 -98.24 77.74
C LEU A 243 -24.51 -99.11 77.51
N ASP A 244 -25.66 -98.68 78.05
CA ASP A 244 -26.94 -99.33 77.79
C ASP A 244 -27.36 -99.14 76.31
N PRO A 245 -27.74 -100.22 75.59
CA PRO A 245 -28.20 -100.14 74.21
C PRO A 245 -29.30 -99.09 73.96
N SER A 246 -30.19 -98.84 74.93
CA SER A 246 -31.25 -97.83 74.78
C SER A 246 -30.71 -96.39 74.71
N ILE A 247 -29.61 -96.11 75.43
CA ILE A 247 -28.93 -94.81 75.44
C ILE A 247 -28.14 -94.63 74.13
N TRP A 248 -27.56 -95.71 73.60
CA TRP A 248 -26.87 -95.70 72.30
C TRP A 248 -27.82 -95.42 71.14
N GLU A 249 -29.01 -96.01 71.14
CA GLU A 249 -30.04 -95.74 70.11
C GLU A 249 -30.48 -94.27 70.15
N ARG A 250 -30.73 -93.73 71.36
CA ARG A 250 -31.05 -92.30 71.55
C ARG A 250 -29.91 -91.39 71.07
N PHE A 251 -28.66 -91.78 71.31
CA PHE A 251 -27.47 -91.08 70.81
C PHE A 251 -27.37 -91.10 69.27
N CYS A 252 -27.59 -92.25 68.64
CA CYS A 252 -27.56 -92.38 67.18
C CYS A 252 -28.64 -91.49 66.54
N LEU A 253 -29.84 -91.43 67.13
CA LEU A 253 -30.93 -90.54 66.67
C LEU A 253 -30.54 -89.06 66.78
N ALA A 254 -30.03 -88.62 67.93
CA ALA A 254 -29.58 -87.24 68.12
C ALA A 254 -28.44 -86.88 67.15
N ARG A 255 -27.52 -87.82 66.90
CA ARG A 255 -26.40 -87.67 65.97
C ARG A 255 -26.86 -87.55 64.52
N ARG A 256 -27.84 -88.35 64.08
CA ARG A 256 -28.45 -88.26 62.74
C ARG A 256 -29.19 -86.93 62.56
N ALA A 257 -30.02 -86.54 63.52
CA ALA A 257 -30.73 -85.25 63.50
C ALA A 257 -29.77 -84.06 63.37
N LYS A 258 -28.61 -84.12 64.03
CA LYS A 258 -27.56 -83.11 63.87
C LYS A 258 -26.93 -83.09 62.49
N VAL A 259 -26.63 -84.25 61.92
CA VAL A 259 -26.06 -84.33 60.57
C VAL A 259 -27.05 -83.83 59.50
N GLU A 260 -28.33 -84.14 59.67
CA GLU A 260 -29.41 -83.60 58.83
C GLU A 260 -29.49 -82.07 58.94
N SER A 261 -29.47 -81.51 60.16
CA SER A 261 -29.48 -80.06 60.39
C SER A 261 -28.25 -79.37 59.77
N GLU A 262 -27.04 -79.92 59.95
CA GLU A 262 -25.81 -79.40 59.32
C GLU A 262 -25.87 -79.44 57.78
N GLN A 263 -26.49 -80.48 57.22
CA GLN A 263 -26.67 -80.58 55.77
C GLN A 263 -27.71 -79.56 55.28
N GLN A 264 -28.78 -79.32 56.03
CA GLN A 264 -29.76 -78.26 55.74
C GLN A 264 -29.10 -76.88 55.77
N VAL A 265 -28.25 -76.59 56.76
CA VAL A 265 -27.45 -75.36 56.80
C VAL A 265 -26.59 -75.23 55.54
N LYS A 266 -25.87 -76.29 55.15
CA LYS A 266 -25.01 -76.27 53.95
C LYS A 266 -25.80 -76.04 52.66
N ILE A 267 -26.94 -76.71 52.49
CA ILE A 267 -27.80 -76.56 51.30
C ILE A 267 -28.36 -75.14 51.24
N LYS A 268 -28.92 -74.63 52.34
CA LYS A 268 -29.43 -73.26 52.40
C LYS A 268 -28.33 -72.21 52.22
N ALA A 269 -27.11 -72.45 52.72
CA ALA A 269 -25.96 -71.57 52.49
C ALA A 269 -25.59 -71.49 51.00
N LEU A 270 -25.61 -72.63 50.28
CA LEU A 270 -25.33 -72.66 48.85
C LEU A 270 -26.42 -71.93 48.03
N ILE A 271 -27.69 -72.17 48.36
CA ILE A 271 -28.83 -71.48 47.71
C ILE A 271 -28.75 -69.98 47.99
N LEU A 272 -28.46 -69.57 49.23
CA LEU A 272 -28.30 -68.16 49.59
C LEU A 272 -27.15 -67.50 48.81
N ALA A 273 -26.02 -68.20 48.63
CA ALA A 273 -24.90 -67.70 47.83
C ALA A 273 -25.28 -67.54 46.35
N GLU A 274 -26.05 -68.47 45.77
CA GLU A 274 -26.54 -68.38 44.38
C GLU A 274 -27.52 -67.21 44.20
N ILE A 275 -28.48 -67.06 45.12
CA ILE A 275 -29.45 -65.95 45.11
C ILE A 275 -28.75 -64.60 45.29
N GLN A 276 -27.74 -64.52 46.18
CA GLN A 276 -26.94 -63.32 46.37
C GLN A 276 -26.11 -62.96 45.13
N ALA A 277 -25.50 -63.94 44.46
CA ALA A 277 -24.77 -63.72 43.22
C ALA A 277 -25.68 -63.23 42.09
N PHE A 278 -26.89 -63.78 41.98
CA PHE A 278 -27.91 -63.30 41.03
C PHE A 278 -28.34 -61.86 41.34
N LEU A 279 -28.59 -61.55 42.62
CA LEU A 279 -28.94 -60.20 43.05
C LEU A 279 -27.84 -59.19 42.72
N GLN A 280 -26.58 -59.55 42.97
CA GLN A 280 -25.44 -58.69 42.65
C GLN A 280 -25.40 -58.37 41.15
N LYS A 281 -25.50 -59.40 40.29
CA LYS A 281 -25.54 -59.21 38.84
C LYS A 281 -26.68 -58.29 38.39
N ARG A 282 -27.89 -58.49 38.93
CA ARG A 282 -29.04 -57.61 38.64
C ARG A 282 -28.84 -56.19 39.16
N SER A 283 -28.18 -56.02 40.30
CA SER A 283 -27.85 -54.71 40.85
C SER A 283 -26.82 -53.97 40.01
N ASP A 284 -25.81 -54.67 39.49
CA ASP A 284 -24.79 -54.08 38.60
C ASP A 284 -25.41 -53.65 37.26
N GLU A 285 -26.33 -54.45 36.70
CA GLU A 285 -27.09 -54.09 35.50
C GLU A 285 -28.04 -52.90 35.74
N ASP A 286 -28.73 -52.84 36.90
CA ASP A 286 -29.58 -51.69 37.28
C ASP A 286 -28.73 -50.42 37.45
N GLU A 287 -27.54 -50.51 38.06
CA GLU A 287 -26.64 -49.37 38.19
C GLU A 287 -26.12 -48.89 36.83
N SER A 288 -25.77 -49.82 35.93
CA SER A 288 -25.40 -49.49 34.56
C SER A 288 -26.54 -48.79 33.80
N ALA A 289 -27.78 -49.29 33.94
CA ALA A 289 -28.95 -48.66 33.34
C ALA A 289 -29.26 -47.28 33.95
N ARG A 290 -29.06 -47.10 35.25
CA ARG A 290 -29.18 -45.78 35.92
C ARG A 290 -28.17 -44.78 35.38
N LEU A 291 -26.91 -45.18 35.20
CA LEU A 291 -25.88 -44.32 34.63
C LEU A 291 -26.21 -43.93 33.18
N GLU A 292 -26.73 -44.86 32.39
CA GLU A 292 -27.21 -44.59 31.03
C GLU A 292 -28.40 -43.61 31.04
N ILE A 293 -29.37 -43.78 31.95
CA ILE A 293 -30.48 -42.84 32.15
C ILE A 293 -29.97 -41.43 32.47
N ILE A 294 -28.98 -41.30 33.37
CA ILE A 294 -28.39 -40.00 33.72
C ILE A 294 -27.72 -39.38 32.49
N SER A 295 -26.91 -40.15 31.75
CA SER A 295 -26.28 -39.70 30.51
C SER A 295 -27.31 -39.22 29.49
N LEU A 296 -28.38 -39.98 29.26
CA LEU A 296 -29.46 -39.62 28.35
C LEU A 296 -30.18 -38.33 28.78
N ILE A 297 -30.41 -38.14 30.08
CA ILE A 297 -30.99 -36.91 30.61
C ILE A 297 -30.08 -35.71 30.36
N ASP A 298 -28.78 -35.86 30.60
CA ASP A 298 -27.79 -34.81 30.35
C ASP A 298 -27.69 -34.46 28.85
N GLU A 299 -27.70 -35.47 27.97
CA GLU A 299 -27.76 -35.28 26.51
C GLU A 299 -29.03 -34.54 26.07
N ILE A 300 -30.20 -34.91 26.60
CA ILE A 300 -31.47 -34.21 26.31
C ILE A 300 -31.41 -32.76 26.78
N ASN A 301 -30.86 -32.50 27.96
CA ASN A 301 -30.74 -31.14 28.49
C ASN A 301 -29.76 -30.31 27.64
N GLY A 302 -28.62 -30.88 27.24
CA GLY A 302 -27.67 -30.23 26.33
C GLY A 302 -28.31 -29.87 24.99
N LEU A 303 -29.06 -30.80 24.40
CA LEU A 303 -29.79 -30.57 23.15
C LEU A 303 -30.86 -29.46 23.30
N ARG A 304 -31.55 -29.40 24.44
CA ARG A 304 -32.52 -28.32 24.73
C ARG A 304 -31.85 -26.95 24.83
N GLU A 305 -30.66 -26.87 25.41
CA GLU A 305 -29.88 -25.64 25.45
C GLU A 305 -29.42 -25.22 24.05
N GLU A 306 -28.94 -26.16 23.23
CA GLU A 306 -28.57 -25.91 21.84
C GLU A 306 -29.75 -25.37 21.03
N LYS A 307 -30.90 -26.04 21.15
CA LYS A 307 -32.16 -25.59 20.55
C LYS A 307 -32.56 -24.19 21.02
N MET A 308 -32.38 -23.88 22.30
CA MET A 308 -32.66 -22.54 22.83
C MET A 308 -31.70 -21.49 22.25
N ARG A 309 -30.40 -21.78 22.22
CA ARG A 309 -29.38 -20.88 21.61
C ARG A 309 -29.72 -20.60 20.15
N PHE A 310 -30.04 -21.64 19.39
CA PHE A 310 -30.43 -21.54 17.99
C PHE A 310 -31.69 -20.69 17.78
N ARG A 311 -32.72 -20.87 18.63
CA ARG A 311 -33.96 -20.06 18.56
C ARG A 311 -33.74 -18.58 18.89
N LEU A 312 -32.77 -18.29 19.76
CA LEU A 312 -32.41 -16.91 20.12
C LEU A 312 -31.50 -16.25 19.08
N ASP A 313 -30.74 -17.05 18.33
CA ASP A 313 -29.86 -16.59 17.25
C ASP A 313 -30.67 -16.34 15.97
N ILE A 314 -31.31 -15.17 15.93
CA ILE A 314 -32.18 -14.77 14.83
C ILE A 314 -31.32 -14.22 13.69
N MET A 315 -31.44 -14.84 12.52
CA MET A 315 -30.85 -14.29 11.30
C MET A 315 -31.49 -12.94 10.95
N VAL A 316 -30.65 -11.92 10.77
CA VAL A 316 -31.04 -10.61 10.27
C VAL A 316 -30.36 -10.36 8.92
N GLN A 317 -31.16 -10.15 7.88
CA GLN A 317 -30.64 -9.77 6.57
C GLN A 317 -30.52 -8.25 6.47
N ILE A 318 -29.32 -7.77 6.15
CA ILE A 318 -29.01 -6.35 6.03
C ILE A 318 -28.56 -6.05 4.61
N LEU A 319 -29.14 -5.03 3.99
CA LEU A 319 -28.76 -4.60 2.66
C LEU A 319 -27.71 -3.49 2.74
N ILE A 320 -26.52 -3.77 2.21
CA ILE A 320 -25.35 -2.90 2.27
C ILE A 320 -24.98 -2.49 0.83
N ARG A 321 -24.59 -1.23 0.61
CA ARG A 321 -24.18 -0.75 -0.72
C ARG A 321 -22.73 -1.13 -1.03
N GLN A 322 -22.43 -1.34 -2.30
CA GLN A 322 -21.06 -1.51 -2.78
C GLN A 322 -20.22 -0.27 -2.40
N GLY A 323 -19.10 -0.49 -1.71
CA GLY A 323 -18.26 0.55 -1.10
C GLY A 323 -18.41 0.73 0.41
N GLN A 324 -19.42 0.10 1.04
CA GLN A 324 -19.50 -0.07 2.50
C GLN A 324 -18.97 -1.44 2.96
N VAL A 325 -18.66 -2.31 2.00
CA VAL A 325 -18.01 -3.59 2.22
C VAL A 325 -16.53 -3.39 1.90
N GLU A 326 -15.66 -3.55 2.90
CA GLU A 326 -14.21 -3.38 2.78
C GLU A 326 -13.46 -4.69 2.48
N ILE A 327 -14.21 -5.78 2.23
CA ILE A 327 -13.64 -7.11 1.96
C ILE A 327 -13.38 -7.23 0.46
N GLU A 328 -12.22 -7.80 0.11
CA GLU A 328 -11.91 -8.20 -1.25
C GLU A 328 -12.80 -9.38 -1.63
N ASN A 329 -13.77 -9.14 -2.51
CA ASN A 329 -14.62 -10.21 -3.02
C ASN A 329 -13.78 -11.13 -3.91
N GLY A 330 -13.76 -12.43 -3.60
CA GLY A 330 -13.25 -13.45 -4.52
C GLY A 330 -14.08 -13.53 -5.80
N ASP A 331 -13.54 -14.17 -6.84
CA ASP A 331 -14.05 -14.15 -8.22
C ASP A 331 -15.48 -14.69 -8.44
N PHE A 332 -16.11 -15.34 -7.45
CA PHE A 332 -17.40 -16.01 -7.65
C PHE A 332 -18.42 -15.82 -6.52
N ILE A 333 -18.02 -15.97 -5.26
CA ILE A 333 -18.87 -15.76 -4.08
C ILE A 333 -18.02 -15.05 -3.02
N ALA A 334 -18.51 -13.92 -2.53
CA ALA A 334 -17.88 -13.21 -1.43
C ALA A 334 -18.10 -14.01 -0.13
N ASP A 335 -17.00 -14.49 0.46
CA ASP A 335 -17.01 -15.15 1.76
C ASP A 335 -16.96 -14.08 2.86
N TYR A 336 -18.00 -14.07 3.70
CA TYR A 336 -18.17 -13.14 4.81
C TYR A 336 -17.95 -13.82 6.18
N SER A 337 -17.44 -15.05 6.21
CA SER A 337 -17.29 -15.83 7.45
C SER A 337 -16.39 -15.16 8.48
N ASP A 338 -15.36 -14.44 8.04
CA ASP A 338 -14.44 -13.68 8.91
C ASP A 338 -14.72 -12.16 8.88
N SER A 339 -15.98 -11.78 8.69
CA SER A 339 -16.39 -10.37 8.59
C SER A 339 -17.08 -9.88 9.86
N LEU A 340 -16.91 -8.59 10.15
CA LEU A 340 -17.51 -7.92 11.30
C LEU A 340 -18.36 -6.73 10.84
N LEU A 341 -19.58 -6.65 11.34
CA LEU A 341 -20.44 -5.49 11.12
C LEU A 341 -20.08 -4.37 12.11
N ILE A 342 -19.44 -3.32 11.62
CA ILE A 342 -19.03 -2.16 12.43
C ILE A 342 -19.97 -0.98 12.17
N HIS A 343 -20.41 -0.32 13.25
CA HIS A 343 -21.23 0.88 13.11
C HIS A 343 -20.42 2.03 12.50
N LYS A 344 -20.99 2.69 11.49
CA LYS A 344 -20.34 3.76 10.71
C LYS A 344 -19.73 4.88 11.57
N CYS A 345 -20.36 5.23 12.69
CA CYS A 345 -19.84 6.29 13.58
C CYS A 345 -18.43 5.98 14.09
N VAL A 346 -18.09 4.71 14.35
CA VAL A 346 -16.75 4.34 14.81
C VAL A 346 -15.70 4.74 13.77
N VAL A 347 -15.96 4.43 12.50
CA VAL A 347 -15.09 4.78 11.37
C VAL A 347 -15.06 6.29 11.14
N GLU A 348 -16.20 6.97 11.21
CA GLU A 348 -16.28 8.42 11.05
C GLU A 348 -15.56 9.18 12.16
N ASP A 349 -15.67 8.74 13.39
CA ASP A 349 -15.01 9.37 14.56
C ASP A 349 -13.50 9.14 14.53
N LEU A 350 -13.05 7.96 14.09
CA LEU A 350 -11.65 7.72 13.81
C LEU A 350 -11.15 8.64 12.68
N ASN A 351 -11.90 8.77 11.59
CA ASN A 351 -11.56 9.66 10.47
C ASN A 351 -11.55 11.15 10.86
N LYS A 352 -12.41 11.59 11.78
CA LYS A 352 -12.35 12.95 12.36
C LYS A 352 -11.05 13.12 13.15
N THR A 353 -10.71 12.15 13.99
CA THR A 353 -9.48 12.17 14.80
C THR A 353 -8.23 12.21 13.91
N ILE A 354 -8.19 11.39 12.86
CA ILE A 354 -7.10 11.38 11.87
C ILE A 354 -6.97 12.75 11.19
N ARG A 355 -8.09 13.36 10.79
CA ARG A 355 -8.07 14.70 10.18
C ARG A 355 -7.57 15.77 11.14
N ALA A 356 -8.04 15.78 12.39
CA ALA A 356 -7.57 16.72 13.40
C ALA A 356 -6.06 16.60 13.68
N LEU A 357 -5.55 15.36 13.78
CA LEU A 357 -4.11 15.11 13.90
C LEU A 357 -3.33 15.55 12.65
N GLY A 358 -3.93 15.36 11.47
CA GLY A 358 -3.39 15.84 10.20
C GLY A 358 -3.26 17.36 10.14
N GLU A 359 -4.30 18.08 10.56
CA GLU A 359 -4.30 19.55 10.67
C GLU A 359 -3.25 20.03 11.67
N GLN A 360 -3.20 19.43 12.87
CA GLN A 360 -2.19 19.76 13.88
C GLN A 360 -0.76 19.56 13.36
N LYS A 361 -0.53 18.50 12.57
CA LYS A 361 0.77 18.25 11.93
C LYS A 361 1.10 19.34 10.91
N ILE A 362 0.12 19.76 10.10
CA ILE A 362 0.30 20.83 9.11
C ILE A 362 0.61 22.15 9.81
N ASP A 363 -0.12 22.49 10.87
CA ASP A 363 0.12 23.71 11.65
C ASP A 363 1.53 23.71 12.23
N SER A 364 1.95 22.60 12.84
CA SER A 364 3.32 22.43 13.35
C SER A 364 4.38 22.57 12.24
N MET A 365 4.10 22.05 11.03
CA MET A 365 4.98 22.22 9.87
C MET A 365 5.06 23.68 9.40
N VAL A 366 3.94 24.40 9.43
CA VAL A 366 3.89 25.83 9.08
C VAL A 366 4.66 26.66 10.10
N GLU A 367 4.49 26.40 11.39
CA GLU A 367 5.27 27.03 12.47
C GLU A 367 6.77 26.79 12.28
N CYS A 368 7.18 25.55 11.99
CA CYS A 368 8.59 25.23 11.71
C CYS A 368 9.14 26.00 10.50
N LYS A 369 8.33 26.12 9.43
CA LYS A 369 8.70 26.86 8.22
C LYS A 369 8.86 28.35 8.53
N ASP A 370 7.93 28.94 9.27
CA ASP A 370 7.97 30.37 9.63
C ASP A 370 9.09 30.67 10.63
N PHE A 371 9.36 29.76 11.56
CA PHE A 371 10.53 29.85 12.46
C PHE A 371 11.85 29.87 11.67
N ARG A 372 12.01 28.97 10.68
CA ARG A 372 13.19 28.98 9.79
C ARG A 372 13.30 30.27 8.99
N LYS A 373 12.18 30.79 8.47
CA LYS A 373 12.15 32.09 7.78
C LYS A 373 12.59 33.22 8.70
N GLY A 374 12.14 33.20 9.97
CA GLY A 374 12.55 34.14 11.00
C GLY A 374 14.07 34.09 11.28
N ILE A 375 14.64 32.89 11.40
CA ILE A 375 16.10 32.72 11.56
C ILE A 375 16.85 33.33 10.38
N ILE A 376 16.47 33.02 9.14
CA ILE A 376 17.13 33.56 7.94
C ILE A 376 17.06 35.09 7.91
N GLN A 377 15.92 35.67 8.29
CA GLN A 377 15.77 37.12 8.38
C GLN A 377 16.69 37.71 9.45
N GLN A 378 16.76 37.10 10.63
CA GLN A 378 17.65 37.54 11.71
C GLN A 378 19.13 37.42 11.32
N GLU A 379 19.54 36.35 10.65
CA GLU A 379 20.89 36.20 10.11
C GLU A 379 21.24 37.29 9.10
N TRP A 380 20.29 37.63 8.22
CA TRP A 380 20.47 38.71 7.26
C TRP A 380 20.59 40.07 7.95
N GLU A 381 19.73 40.37 8.93
CA GLU A 381 19.79 41.59 9.73
C GLU A 381 21.13 41.68 10.48
N HIS A 382 21.56 40.61 11.11
CA HIS A 382 22.86 40.54 11.79
C HIS A 382 24.02 40.81 10.82
N LYS A 383 23.98 40.21 9.61
CA LYS A 383 25.01 40.44 8.58
C LYS A 383 25.02 41.90 8.11
N ARG A 384 23.83 42.51 7.92
CA ARG A 384 23.70 43.93 7.58
C ARG A 384 24.30 44.82 8.66
N MET A 385 23.95 44.60 9.93
CA MET A 385 24.47 45.39 11.05
C MET A 385 25.98 45.22 11.19
N ARG A 386 26.52 44.02 10.95
CA ARG A 386 27.97 43.78 10.92
C ARG A 386 28.68 44.61 9.84
N MET A 387 28.14 44.64 8.61
CA MET A 387 28.70 45.46 7.54
C MET A 387 28.64 46.96 7.87
N GLN A 388 27.54 47.43 8.46
CA GLN A 388 27.43 48.83 8.91
C GLN A 388 28.46 49.15 10.00
N MET A 389 28.68 48.22 10.93
CA MET A 389 29.70 48.38 11.96
C MET A 389 31.12 48.42 11.37
N GLU A 390 31.41 47.59 10.38
CA GLU A 390 32.68 47.61 9.64
C GLU A 390 32.87 48.93 8.89
N ASP A 391 31.83 49.44 8.24
CA ASP A 391 31.84 50.73 7.53
C ASP A 391 32.05 51.92 8.49
N LEU A 392 31.34 51.94 9.61
CA LEU A 392 31.56 52.93 10.68
C LEU A 392 32.98 52.84 11.27
N ASN A 393 33.54 51.63 11.40
CA ASN A 393 34.90 51.46 11.88
C ASN A 393 35.96 51.87 10.81
N ASN A 394 35.66 51.67 9.53
CA ASN A 394 36.50 52.17 8.43
C ASN A 394 36.49 53.70 8.42
N THR A 395 35.32 54.33 8.44
CA THR A 395 35.20 55.79 8.48
C THR A 395 35.86 56.40 9.72
N ALA A 396 35.74 55.76 10.89
CA ALA A 396 36.47 56.18 12.09
C ALA A 396 37.99 56.10 11.90
N ARG A 397 38.50 55.03 11.28
CA ARG A 397 39.92 54.90 10.91
C ARG A 397 40.33 55.97 9.91
N ASP A 398 39.53 56.23 8.89
CA ASP A 398 39.81 57.25 7.87
C ASP A 398 39.89 58.65 8.50
N ILE A 399 39.00 58.98 9.44
CA ILE A 399 39.05 60.24 10.21
C ILE A 399 40.31 60.30 11.07
N GLN A 400 40.68 59.21 11.76
CA GLN A 400 41.90 59.17 12.57
C GLN A 400 43.18 59.29 11.73
N MET A 401 43.18 58.71 10.53
CA MET A 401 44.30 58.74 9.58
C MET A 401 44.30 60.00 8.70
N LEU A 402 43.28 60.84 8.81
CA LEU A 402 43.20 62.11 8.10
C LEU A 402 44.32 63.01 8.60
N HIS A 403 45.38 63.11 7.80
CA HIS A 403 46.43 64.07 8.07
C HIS A 403 45.87 65.47 7.80
N VAL A 404 45.71 66.26 8.87
CA VAL A 404 45.35 67.68 8.74
C VAL A 404 46.46 68.36 7.95
N SER A 405 46.16 68.77 6.72
CA SER A 405 47.11 69.50 5.89
C SER A 405 47.28 70.91 6.46
N GLN A 406 48.44 71.52 6.21
CA GLN A 406 48.73 72.88 6.68
C GLN A 406 47.69 73.90 6.17
N GLU A 407 47.14 73.68 4.97
CA GLU A 407 46.04 74.47 4.41
C GLU A 407 44.74 74.34 5.23
N LEU A 408 44.40 73.13 5.70
CA LEU A 408 43.21 72.90 6.52
C LEU A 408 43.39 73.45 7.95
N GLN A 409 44.60 73.38 8.49
CA GLN A 409 44.93 73.96 9.80
C GLN A 409 44.89 75.49 9.77
N GLU A 410 45.42 76.10 8.71
CA GLU A 410 45.32 77.55 8.48
C GLU A 410 43.86 77.97 8.29
N TYR A 411 43.07 77.22 7.52
CA TYR A 411 41.64 77.45 7.30
C TYR A 411 40.82 77.44 8.60
N LEU A 412 41.14 76.51 9.53
CA LEU A 412 40.44 76.39 10.82
C LEU A 412 40.91 77.41 11.88
N SER A 413 42.04 78.08 11.68
CA SER A 413 42.68 78.96 12.69
C SER A 413 42.50 80.46 12.47
N GLU A 414 42.32 80.94 11.23
CA GLU A 414 42.18 82.37 10.92
C GLU A 414 40.71 82.80 10.78
N THR A 415 40.22 83.66 11.69
CA THR A 415 38.82 84.14 11.71
C THR A 415 38.48 85.17 10.63
N ASP A 416 39.47 85.87 10.06
CA ASP A 416 39.28 86.94 9.06
C ASP A 416 39.74 86.52 7.66
N HIS A 417 39.00 85.58 7.06
CA HIS A 417 39.28 85.06 5.71
C HIS A 417 39.27 86.13 4.61
N ASP A 418 38.38 87.12 4.70
CA ASP A 418 38.24 88.16 3.66
C ASP A 418 39.50 89.03 3.52
N ASN A 419 40.19 89.29 4.63
CA ASN A 419 41.40 90.13 4.63
C ASN A 419 42.59 89.41 3.99
N ARG A 420 42.68 88.07 4.14
CA ARG A 420 43.74 87.26 3.52
C ARG A 420 43.50 87.08 2.03
N ILE A 421 42.26 86.77 1.63
CA ILE A 421 41.88 86.67 0.21
C ILE A 421 42.16 88.02 -0.48
N SER A 422 41.80 89.15 0.14
CA SER A 422 42.09 90.47 -0.41
C SER A 422 43.59 90.74 -0.59
N LYS A 423 44.45 90.36 0.38
CA LYS A 423 45.91 90.47 0.25
C LYS A 423 46.49 89.56 -0.83
N GLN A 424 46.02 88.33 -0.95
CA GLN A 424 46.46 87.40 -1.99
C GLN A 424 46.04 87.89 -3.37
N VAL A 425 44.79 88.32 -3.54
CA VAL A 425 44.28 88.92 -4.78
C VAL A 425 45.11 90.15 -5.17
N SER A 426 45.38 91.07 -4.23
CA SER A 426 46.23 92.23 -4.48
C SER A 426 47.65 91.86 -4.93
N THR A 427 48.22 90.78 -4.38
CA THR A 427 49.56 90.31 -4.74
C THR A 427 49.58 89.69 -6.14
N VAL A 428 48.54 88.91 -6.46
CA VAL A 428 48.36 88.32 -7.79
C VAL A 428 48.13 89.41 -8.84
N GLU A 429 47.28 90.40 -8.57
CA GLU A 429 47.05 91.54 -9.49
C GLU A 429 48.33 92.33 -9.78
N LYS A 430 49.15 92.59 -8.76
CA LYS A 430 50.48 93.24 -8.95
C LYS A 430 51.41 92.37 -9.81
N THR A 431 51.35 91.05 -9.65
CA THR A 431 52.17 90.11 -10.43
C THR A 431 51.71 90.07 -11.89
N ILE A 432 50.40 90.04 -12.14
CA ILE A 432 49.80 90.06 -13.48
C ILE A 432 50.19 91.34 -14.21
N THR A 433 50.04 92.52 -13.59
CA THR A 433 50.40 93.79 -14.24
C THR A 433 51.91 93.88 -14.57
N LEU A 434 52.78 93.29 -13.75
CA LEU A 434 54.21 93.19 -14.06
C LEU A 434 54.47 92.26 -15.25
N GLN A 435 53.79 91.11 -15.29
CA GLN A 435 53.89 90.15 -16.40
C GLN A 435 53.38 90.75 -17.70
N GLU A 436 52.25 91.47 -17.69
CA GLU A 436 51.71 92.16 -18.87
C GLU A 436 52.71 93.20 -19.41
N LYS A 437 53.28 94.04 -18.55
CA LYS A 437 54.32 95.01 -18.96
C LYS A 437 55.53 94.32 -19.57
N THR A 438 55.94 93.18 -19.01
CA THR A 438 57.07 92.39 -19.51
C THR A 438 56.75 91.77 -20.87
N HIS A 439 55.55 91.19 -21.01
CA HIS A 439 55.06 90.63 -22.25
C HIS A 439 54.98 91.69 -23.36
N GLN A 440 54.46 92.87 -23.05
CA GLN A 440 54.36 93.98 -24.01
C GLN A 440 55.74 94.44 -24.51
N LYS A 441 56.75 94.50 -23.62
CA LYS A 441 58.15 94.76 -24.01
C LYS A 441 58.69 93.65 -24.94
N ASN A 442 58.40 92.39 -24.64
CA ASN A 442 58.84 91.26 -25.47
C ASN A 442 58.17 91.28 -26.85
N VAL A 443 56.88 91.57 -26.93
CA VAL A 443 56.16 91.74 -28.20
C VAL A 443 56.78 92.87 -29.03
N GLN A 444 57.13 93.99 -28.41
CA GLN A 444 57.82 95.09 -29.11
C GLN A 444 59.20 94.66 -29.64
N LYS A 445 59.97 93.88 -28.89
CA LYS A 445 61.25 93.31 -29.35
C LYS A 445 61.03 92.36 -30.55
N CYS A 446 60.06 91.46 -30.48
CA CYS A 446 59.74 90.56 -31.60
C CYS A 446 59.31 91.34 -32.85
N LYS A 447 58.48 92.39 -32.71
CA LYS A 447 58.12 93.26 -33.85
C LYS A 447 59.33 93.94 -34.49
N LYS A 448 60.32 94.36 -33.70
CA LYS A 448 61.58 94.93 -34.23
C LYS A 448 62.40 93.86 -34.97
N LEU A 449 62.48 92.65 -34.42
CA LEU A 449 63.20 91.53 -35.05
C LEU A 449 62.56 91.14 -36.40
N ILE A 450 61.23 91.05 -36.45
CA ILE A 450 60.49 90.77 -37.69
C ILE A 450 60.80 91.82 -38.76
N LYS A 451 60.86 93.12 -38.40
CA LYS A 451 61.24 94.19 -39.34
C LYS A 451 62.69 94.08 -39.82
N GLN A 452 63.61 93.59 -38.99
CA GLN A 452 65.00 93.35 -39.40
C GLN A 452 65.10 92.17 -40.35
N LEU A 453 64.43 91.06 -40.03
CA LEU A 453 64.41 89.86 -40.86
C LEU A 453 63.74 90.12 -42.21
N SER A 454 62.65 90.90 -42.26
CA SER A 454 62.01 91.26 -43.54
C SER A 454 62.93 92.11 -44.43
N ARG A 455 63.71 93.04 -43.85
CA ARG A 455 64.76 93.77 -44.59
C ARG A 455 65.85 92.84 -45.12
N GLN A 456 66.31 91.89 -44.30
CA GLN A 456 67.30 90.91 -44.75
C GLN A 456 66.78 90.01 -45.86
N ALA A 457 65.51 89.59 -45.77
CA ALA A 457 64.85 88.81 -46.81
C ALA A 457 64.76 89.59 -48.13
N ALA A 458 64.43 90.89 -48.09
CA ALA A 458 64.41 91.74 -49.27
C ALA A 458 65.80 91.87 -49.93
N ILE A 459 66.85 92.10 -49.13
CA ILE A 459 68.23 92.17 -49.65
C ILE A 459 68.65 90.82 -50.26
N LYS A 460 68.27 89.70 -49.64
CA LYS A 460 68.55 88.36 -50.18
C LYS A 460 67.79 88.11 -51.49
N ALA A 461 66.55 88.57 -51.61
CA ALA A 461 65.76 88.46 -52.84
C ALA A 461 66.40 89.26 -53.99
N GLU A 462 66.89 90.46 -53.71
CA GLU A 462 67.61 91.28 -54.71
C GLU A 462 68.93 90.62 -55.16
N LYS A 463 69.68 90.03 -54.22
CA LYS A 463 70.88 89.24 -54.55
C LYS A 463 70.56 88.00 -55.37
N ASN A 464 69.46 87.30 -55.07
CA ASN A 464 69.05 86.14 -55.84
C ASN A 464 68.64 86.53 -57.26
N ALA A 465 67.91 87.64 -57.43
CA ALA A 465 67.58 88.15 -58.76
C ALA A 465 68.84 88.48 -59.59
N ALA A 466 69.86 89.07 -58.97
CA ALA A 466 71.14 89.33 -59.63
C ALA A 466 71.89 88.03 -60.00
N LEU A 467 71.83 87.00 -59.16
CA LEU A 467 72.40 85.69 -59.46
C LEU A 467 71.64 84.96 -60.58
N ASP A 468 70.32 85.11 -60.64
CA ASP A 468 69.50 84.54 -61.72
C ASP A 468 69.84 85.19 -63.06
N GLU A 469 70.10 86.51 -63.07
CA GLU A 469 70.57 87.24 -64.26
C GLU A 469 71.98 86.77 -64.68
N GLN A 470 72.88 86.52 -63.71
CA GLN A 470 74.18 85.91 -64.00
C GLN A 470 74.06 84.49 -64.54
N LEU A 471 73.15 83.67 -64.00
CA LEU A 471 72.90 82.31 -64.48
C LEU A 471 72.38 82.30 -65.90
N ALA A 472 71.48 83.22 -66.25
CA ALA A 472 70.98 83.37 -67.62
C ALA A 472 72.13 83.71 -68.59
N ASN A 473 73.00 84.66 -68.23
CA ASN A 473 74.18 85.00 -69.04
C ASN A 473 75.18 83.83 -69.15
N MET A 474 75.36 83.07 -68.08
CA MET A 474 76.25 81.91 -68.06
C MET A 474 75.69 80.74 -68.87
N GLN A 475 74.36 80.57 -68.91
CA GLN A 475 73.68 79.60 -69.78
C GLN A 475 73.85 79.96 -71.25
N VAL A 476 73.81 81.25 -71.61
CA VAL A 476 74.12 81.70 -72.98
C VAL A 476 75.57 81.36 -73.34
N THR A 477 76.55 81.62 -72.47
CA THR A 477 77.96 81.27 -72.74
C THR A 477 78.21 79.75 -72.78
N VAL A 478 77.48 78.96 -71.99
CA VAL A 478 77.54 77.49 -72.07
C VAL A 478 76.87 76.97 -73.34
N ALA A 479 75.77 77.59 -73.79
CA ALA A 479 75.14 77.26 -75.06
C ALA A 479 76.07 77.60 -76.24
N GLU A 480 76.74 78.75 -76.22
CA GLU A 480 77.77 79.13 -77.22
C GLU A 480 78.95 78.15 -77.21
N ARG A 481 79.45 77.76 -76.03
CA ARG A 481 80.52 76.75 -75.91
C ARG A 481 80.07 75.36 -76.34
N ARG A 482 78.83 74.95 -76.06
CA ARG A 482 78.25 73.68 -76.53
C ARG A 482 78.12 73.68 -78.05
N HIS A 483 77.76 74.82 -78.65
CA HIS A 483 77.72 74.98 -80.11
C HIS A 483 79.12 74.94 -80.76
N ILE A 484 80.16 75.40 -80.07
CA ILE A 484 81.57 75.27 -80.49
C ILE A 484 82.07 73.82 -80.33
N TYR A 485 81.74 73.13 -79.24
CA TYR A 485 82.11 71.73 -79.00
C TYR A 485 81.34 70.74 -79.88
N GLU A 486 80.11 71.03 -80.29
CA GLU A 486 79.39 70.21 -81.28
C GLU A 486 79.87 70.44 -82.72
N ALA A 487 80.56 71.56 -83.00
CA ALA A 487 81.26 71.79 -84.26
C ALA A 487 82.64 71.09 -84.33
N ILE A 488 83.17 70.61 -83.20
CA ILE A 488 84.45 69.88 -83.10
C ILE A 488 84.14 68.45 -82.64
N GLY A 489 83.82 67.58 -83.60
CA GLY A 489 83.37 66.21 -83.35
C GLY A 489 84.34 65.40 -82.49
N ASN A 490 83.94 65.09 -81.26
CA ASN A 490 84.44 63.96 -80.47
C ASN A 490 83.41 63.61 -79.37
N LYS A 491 82.34 62.93 -79.75
CA LYS A 491 81.42 62.25 -78.82
C LYS A 491 81.76 60.76 -78.86
N GLN A 492 82.29 60.21 -77.76
CA GLN A 492 81.91 58.88 -77.21
C GLN A 492 82.89 58.23 -76.21
N SER A 493 84.02 58.84 -75.83
CA SER A 493 85.00 58.11 -74.99
C SER A 493 85.07 58.48 -73.50
N THR A 494 84.27 59.42 -72.97
CA THR A 494 84.38 59.83 -71.54
C THR A 494 83.19 59.45 -70.66
N GLU A 495 82.04 59.06 -71.22
CA GLU A 495 80.87 58.63 -70.41
C GLU A 495 81.02 57.19 -69.90
N SER A 496 81.61 56.28 -70.69
CA SER A 496 81.74 54.87 -70.31
C SER A 496 82.62 54.64 -69.07
N ASP A 497 83.67 55.45 -68.90
CA ASP A 497 84.67 55.28 -67.82
C ASP A 497 84.16 55.81 -66.46
N ALA A 498 83.16 56.70 -66.48
CA ALA A 498 82.50 57.22 -65.28
C ALA A 498 81.45 56.26 -64.72
N GLU A 499 80.76 55.52 -65.60
CA GLU A 499 79.71 54.56 -65.24
C GLU A 499 80.29 53.32 -64.53
N GLU A 500 81.45 52.81 -65.00
CA GLU A 500 82.10 51.64 -64.39
C GLU A 500 82.62 51.92 -62.96
N ARG A 501 83.20 53.11 -62.72
CA ARG A 501 83.64 53.52 -61.38
C ARG A 501 82.47 53.66 -60.40
N TYR A 502 81.30 54.08 -60.88
CA TYR A 502 80.10 54.16 -60.05
C TYR A 502 79.59 52.77 -59.65
N GLN A 503 79.63 51.80 -60.58
CA GLN A 503 79.26 50.41 -60.32
C GLN A 503 80.20 49.75 -59.28
N GLU A 504 81.52 49.97 -59.36
CA GLU A 504 82.48 49.45 -58.37
C GLU A 504 82.22 49.97 -56.95
N ILE A 505 81.89 51.26 -56.80
CA ILE A 505 81.59 51.86 -55.49
C ILE A 505 80.35 51.21 -54.87
N ILE A 506 79.31 50.93 -55.67
CA ILE A 506 78.09 50.27 -55.20
C ILE A 506 78.39 48.81 -54.78
N GLN A 507 79.17 48.07 -55.56
CA GLN A 507 79.54 46.69 -55.21
C GLN A 507 80.34 46.62 -53.90
N ARG A 508 81.28 47.55 -53.70
CA ARG A 508 82.06 47.65 -52.46
C ARG A 508 81.18 47.95 -51.25
N LYS A 509 80.19 48.84 -51.37
CA LYS A 509 79.24 49.14 -50.29
C LYS A 509 78.42 47.90 -49.90
N LYS A 510 77.91 47.15 -50.87
CA LYS A 510 77.14 45.91 -50.62
C LYS A 510 77.96 44.85 -49.88
N LEU A 511 79.24 44.69 -50.23
CA LEU A 511 80.15 43.76 -49.54
C LEU A 511 80.40 44.16 -48.08
N VAL A 512 80.58 45.46 -47.81
CA VAL A 512 80.77 45.98 -46.45
C VAL A 512 79.52 45.77 -45.58
N ASP A 513 78.33 45.99 -46.14
CA ASP A 513 77.08 45.77 -45.42
C ASP A 513 76.84 44.27 -45.14
N LEU A 514 77.23 43.36 -46.05
CA LEU A 514 77.15 41.91 -45.85
C LEU A 514 78.09 41.43 -44.72
N ILE A 515 79.32 41.96 -44.67
CA ILE A 515 80.29 41.65 -43.61
C ILE A 515 79.76 42.14 -42.25
N ARG A 516 79.12 43.31 -42.20
CA ARG A 516 78.52 43.84 -40.96
C ARG A 516 77.40 42.93 -40.44
N ALA A 517 76.51 42.48 -41.33
CA ALA A 517 75.43 41.57 -40.97
C ALA A 517 75.95 40.21 -40.45
N GLN A 518 76.97 39.63 -41.10
CA GLN A 518 77.60 38.38 -40.63
C GLN A 518 78.29 38.55 -39.27
N ALA A 519 78.93 39.71 -39.02
CA ALA A 519 79.55 39.99 -37.72
C ALA A 519 78.51 40.07 -36.59
N GLU A 520 77.34 40.65 -36.86
CA GLU A 520 76.23 40.70 -35.90
C GLU A 520 75.68 39.29 -35.61
N GLU A 521 75.49 38.43 -36.63
CA GLU A 521 75.06 37.04 -36.41
C GLU A 521 76.07 36.22 -35.59
N VAL A 522 77.37 36.37 -35.87
CA VAL A 522 78.42 35.70 -35.08
C VAL A 522 78.43 36.18 -33.63
N ALA A 523 78.20 37.47 -33.38
CA ALA A 523 78.09 38.01 -32.03
C ALA A 523 76.88 37.42 -31.28
N VAL A 524 75.73 37.29 -31.95
CA VAL A 524 74.52 36.67 -31.38
C VAL A 524 74.72 35.18 -31.08
N LEU A 525 75.37 34.43 -31.99
CA LEU A 525 75.66 33.02 -31.79
C LEU A 525 76.67 32.80 -30.64
N ARG A 526 77.69 33.65 -30.50
CA ARG A 526 78.60 33.64 -29.34
C ARG A 526 77.87 33.91 -28.02
N ALA A 527 76.97 34.90 -27.99
CA ALA A 527 76.16 35.19 -26.81
C ALA A 527 75.20 34.03 -26.43
N LYS A 528 74.65 33.31 -27.43
CA LYS A 528 73.88 32.08 -27.19
C LYS A 528 74.74 30.94 -26.67
N LEU A 529 75.97 30.79 -27.16
CA LEU A 529 76.92 29.76 -26.70
C LEU A 529 77.39 30.03 -25.27
N GLU A 530 77.67 31.29 -24.91
CA GLU A 530 77.90 31.77 -23.54
C GLU A 530 76.70 31.44 -22.62
N ARG A 531 75.46 31.75 -23.04
CA ARG A 531 74.25 31.37 -22.28
C ARG A 531 74.10 29.86 -22.09
N MET A 532 74.42 29.06 -23.10
CA MET A 532 74.35 27.60 -23.00
C MET A 532 75.45 27.06 -22.08
N ARG A 533 76.65 27.65 -22.09
CA ARG A 533 77.72 27.33 -21.13
C ARG A 533 77.33 27.66 -19.69
N MET A 534 76.68 28.81 -19.45
CA MET A 534 76.13 29.22 -18.14
C MET A 534 75.02 28.29 -17.63
N LYS A 535 74.39 27.48 -18.48
CA LYS A 535 73.38 26.47 -18.10
C LYS A 535 73.97 25.10 -17.73
N THR A 536 75.21 24.81 -18.10
CA THR A 536 75.81 23.46 -17.96
C THR A 536 77.04 23.42 -17.04
N PHE A 537 77.60 24.57 -16.66
CA PHE A 537 78.69 24.67 -15.67
C PHE A 537 78.51 25.93 -14.80
N PRO A 538 78.66 25.86 -13.46
CA PRO A 538 78.77 27.06 -12.63
C PRO A 538 80.14 27.69 -12.88
N VAL A 539 80.18 28.96 -13.31
CA VAL A 539 81.44 29.70 -13.45
C VAL A 539 81.59 30.68 -12.29
N LEU A 540 82.73 30.52 -11.61
CA LEU A 540 83.25 31.34 -10.53
C LEU A 540 83.44 32.80 -10.98
N ASP A 541 82.82 33.72 -10.26
CA ASP A 541 83.08 35.16 -10.38
C ASP A 541 84.50 35.47 -9.89
N GLN A 542 85.35 36.01 -10.78
CA GLN A 542 86.58 36.69 -10.39
C GLN A 542 86.42 38.20 -10.55
N LEU A 543 86.21 38.84 -9.40
CA LEU A 543 86.41 40.26 -9.10
C LEU A 543 87.62 40.88 -9.81
N LYS A 544 87.41 42.03 -10.47
CA LYS A 544 88.33 43.20 -10.57
C LYS A 544 87.41 44.43 -10.77
N HIS A 545 87.27 45.39 -9.84
CA HIS A 545 88.17 46.54 -9.61
C HIS A 545 88.75 47.06 -10.93
N ASP A 546 88.34 48.19 -11.51
CA ASP A 546 87.86 49.46 -10.95
C ASP A 546 86.61 50.02 -11.64
#